data_AF-Q8TWC3-F1
#
_entry.id   AF-Q8TWC3-F1
#
_cell.length_a   1.000
_cell.length_b   1.000
_cell.length_c   1.000
_cell.angle_alpha   90.00
_cell.angle_beta   90.00
_cell.angle_gamma   90.00
#
_symmetry.space_group_name_H-M   'P 1'
#
loop_
_entity.id
_entity.type
_entity.pdbx_description
1 polymer ?
#
loop_
_entity_poly.entity_id
_entity_poly.type
_entity_poly.pdbx_seq_one_letter_code
_entity_poly.pdbx_strand_id
1 'polypeptide(L)'
;MLLSLVLIGILPLPPSASAATVYVHVVPYLDSDAWSQDHVAALKEFLSWCEERGIKVAVFHYNVCEETAPGITDLIREYAERGTISLVGLHSTSHALGGLPLSLQYWELEFNLQFLRDRVGSNVAQVLSVPSWVFDANTLYACDKLGVRVIVCGTDITAINPDYDPTWDRLDPIARHMLVGYFNVRGDRLYYIPALSYVSDLVQAAEDRGTTVRELLQNAVRNLIDSGVINVTGDVHLAPWVLIHPWELADADVRQEFENFLSEVGNGSFDFEYQGVTVTFELSDPREVVNMISSGGTNLGLVALPEPDYSSILHAADYHHWWELIDLYPDKSKIVREWLDTMSRWRALDSALWDLTVNGVIDDSIRKDLYRAVERVWNEALLENVLEYWDPSSARWSLLEERKALSTVYREILTLHAELVGSMVQQSRVESLEREINRLEQGLEDLSRRQQDLERRLESLEREFQGLKKQKSKRGLPVLPAPLWWKRRNPFGRRHRCSREGPSHPFCR
;
A
#
# COMPACT_ATOMS: atom_id res chain seq x y z
N MET A 1 11.39 0.44 -80.71
CA MET A 1 12.12 0.73 -79.47
C MET A 1 11.08 1.12 -78.43
N LEU A 2 10.79 0.21 -77.51
CA LEU A 2 9.92 0.44 -76.36
C LEU A 2 10.70 1.27 -75.33
N LEU A 3 10.15 2.41 -74.92
CA LEU A 3 10.55 3.07 -73.67
C LEU A 3 9.48 2.79 -72.62
N SER A 4 9.85 1.95 -71.66
CA SER A 4 9.06 1.59 -70.50
C SER A 4 8.89 2.79 -69.57
N LEU A 5 7.64 3.22 -69.36
CA LEU A 5 7.27 4.01 -68.18
C LEU A 5 7.39 3.12 -66.95
N VAL A 6 8.30 3.44 -66.05
CA VAL A 6 8.32 2.88 -64.69
C VAL A 6 7.31 3.67 -63.86
N LEU A 7 6.11 3.11 -63.68
CA LEU A 7 5.22 3.53 -62.60
C LEU A 7 5.81 3.04 -61.28
N ILE A 8 6.38 3.95 -60.50
CA ILE A 8 6.67 3.71 -59.08
C ILE A 8 5.32 3.79 -58.37
N GLY A 9 4.71 2.63 -58.12
CA GLY A 9 3.56 2.52 -57.23
C GLY A 9 4.02 2.85 -55.81
N ILE A 10 3.55 3.98 -55.27
CA ILE A 10 3.57 4.23 -53.84
C ILE A 10 2.53 3.28 -53.24
N LEU A 11 2.98 2.09 -52.84
CA LEU A 11 2.25 1.29 -51.87
C LEU A 11 2.30 2.06 -50.54
N PRO A 12 1.17 2.26 -49.84
CA PRO A 12 1.25 2.64 -48.45
C PRO A 12 2.00 1.51 -47.74
N LEU A 13 3.18 1.80 -47.21
CA LEU A 13 3.78 0.96 -46.18
C LEU A 13 2.68 0.73 -45.13
N PRO A 14 2.43 -0.52 -44.69
CA PRO A 14 1.61 -0.71 -43.52
C PRO A 14 2.26 0.11 -42.40
N PRO A 15 1.51 0.85 -41.57
CA PRO A 15 2.11 1.40 -40.38
C PRO A 15 2.61 0.20 -39.58
N SER A 16 3.93 0.02 -39.51
CA SER A 16 4.54 -0.75 -38.44
C SER A 16 4.40 0.09 -37.17
N ALA A 17 3.16 0.27 -36.72
CA ALA A 17 2.91 0.68 -35.36
C ALA A 17 3.35 -0.52 -34.51
N SER A 18 4.51 -0.39 -33.88
CA SER A 18 4.80 -1.21 -32.70
C SER A 18 3.57 -1.09 -31.81
N ALA A 19 2.88 -2.20 -31.53
CA ALA A 19 1.80 -2.18 -30.55
C ALA A 19 2.43 -1.71 -29.24
N ALA A 20 1.90 -0.65 -28.64
CA ALA A 20 2.41 -0.15 -27.37
C ALA A 20 2.13 -1.20 -26.29
N THR A 21 3.13 -1.51 -25.48
CA THR A 21 2.99 -2.47 -24.38
C THR A 21 3.14 -1.76 -23.05
N VAL A 22 2.22 -1.99 -22.12
CA VAL A 22 2.35 -1.58 -20.72
C VAL A 22 2.77 -2.81 -19.92
N TYR A 23 3.98 -2.76 -19.38
CA TYR A 23 4.51 -3.76 -18.46
C TYR A 23 4.20 -3.36 -17.03
N VAL A 24 3.52 -4.23 -16.30
CA VAL A 24 3.19 -4.05 -14.88
C VAL A 24 4.03 -5.02 -14.06
N HIS A 25 5.11 -4.50 -13.48
CA HIS A 25 6.03 -5.22 -12.61
C HIS A 25 5.46 -5.33 -11.21
N VAL A 26 4.75 -6.42 -10.91
CA VAL A 26 4.26 -6.69 -9.55
C VAL A 26 5.42 -7.17 -8.70
N VAL A 27 5.80 -6.38 -7.70
CA VAL A 27 6.96 -6.64 -6.85
C VAL A 27 6.50 -7.06 -5.45
N PRO A 28 6.57 -8.35 -5.09
CA PRO A 28 6.24 -8.78 -3.74
C PRO A 28 7.36 -8.39 -2.77
N TYR A 29 6.98 -7.81 -1.64
CA TYR A 29 7.92 -7.54 -0.56
C TYR A 29 7.29 -7.74 0.81
N LEU A 30 8.16 -7.85 1.82
CA LEU A 30 7.77 -8.00 3.21
C LEU A 30 8.47 -6.95 4.08
N ASP A 31 7.71 -6.29 4.94
CA ASP A 31 8.27 -5.69 6.14
C ASP A 31 8.38 -6.80 7.18
N SER A 32 9.53 -6.94 7.84
CA SER A 32 9.83 -8.09 8.69
C SER A 32 8.98 -8.19 9.97
N ASP A 33 7.94 -7.36 10.12
CA ASP A 33 7.13 -7.15 11.30
C ASP A 33 6.60 -8.46 11.89
N ALA A 34 7.34 -8.99 12.87
CA ALA A 34 7.08 -10.28 13.48
C ALA A 34 7.22 -10.17 15.00
N TRP A 35 6.25 -10.76 15.70
CA TRP A 35 6.13 -10.64 17.16
C TRP A 35 6.09 -12.00 17.86
N SER A 36 6.24 -13.09 17.11
CA SER A 36 6.18 -14.45 17.64
C SER A 36 6.99 -15.41 16.77
N GLN A 37 7.30 -16.59 17.32
CA GLN A 37 7.91 -17.69 16.56
C GLN A 37 6.99 -18.26 15.49
N ASP A 38 5.67 -18.17 15.69
CA ASP A 38 4.69 -18.63 14.70
C ASP A 38 4.75 -17.75 13.44
N HIS A 39 4.98 -16.43 13.59
CA HIS A 39 5.17 -15.53 12.45
C HIS A 39 6.48 -15.86 11.70
N VAL A 40 7.55 -16.23 12.41
CA VAL A 40 8.82 -16.67 11.79
C VAL A 40 8.61 -17.98 11.02
N ALA A 41 7.85 -18.92 11.59
CA ALA A 41 7.50 -20.16 10.92
C ALA A 41 6.66 -19.91 9.66
N ALA A 42 5.66 -19.04 9.74
CA ALA A 42 4.83 -18.66 8.60
C ALA A 42 5.65 -17.99 7.48
N LEU A 43 6.56 -17.07 7.84
CA LEU A 43 7.49 -16.46 6.89
C LEU A 43 8.37 -17.52 6.22
N LYS A 44 8.88 -18.49 6.99
CA LYS A 44 9.69 -19.58 6.44
C LYS A 44 8.91 -20.44 5.45
N GLU A 45 7.67 -20.79 5.77
CA GLU A 45 6.79 -21.56 4.88
C GLU A 45 6.53 -20.81 3.58
N PHE A 46 6.23 -19.52 3.66
CA PHE A 46 6.04 -18.67 2.49
C PHE A 46 7.33 -18.55 1.64
N LEU A 47 8.49 -18.31 2.26
CA LEU A 47 9.76 -18.23 1.54
C LEU A 47 10.15 -19.56 0.88
N SER A 48 9.87 -20.70 1.52
CA SER A 48 10.02 -22.03 0.90
C SER A 48 9.12 -22.16 -0.34
N TRP A 49 7.86 -21.76 -0.22
CA TRP A 49 6.91 -21.79 -1.32
C TRP A 49 7.36 -20.92 -2.51
N CYS A 50 7.89 -19.72 -2.24
CA CYS A 50 8.48 -18.83 -3.24
C CYS A 50 9.70 -19.47 -3.92
N GLU A 51 10.61 -20.07 -3.13
CA GLU A 51 11.81 -20.73 -3.62
C GLU A 51 11.47 -21.86 -4.61
N GLU A 52 10.51 -22.72 -4.27
CA GLU A 52 10.04 -23.81 -5.13
C GLU A 52 9.50 -23.33 -6.49
N ARG A 53 9.01 -22.09 -6.56
CA ARG A 53 8.40 -21.47 -7.74
C ARG A 53 9.31 -20.47 -8.44
N GLY A 54 10.52 -20.24 -7.92
CA GLY A 54 11.44 -19.25 -8.44
C GLY A 54 10.99 -17.80 -8.25
N ILE A 55 10.05 -17.54 -7.34
CA ILE A 55 9.54 -16.19 -7.04
C ILE A 55 10.58 -15.48 -6.17
N LYS A 56 10.90 -14.24 -6.53
CA LYS A 56 11.84 -13.37 -5.80
C LYS A 56 11.08 -12.36 -4.97
N VAL A 57 11.54 -12.11 -3.75
CA VAL A 57 10.92 -11.15 -2.83
C VAL A 57 11.96 -10.20 -2.25
N ALA A 58 11.52 -9.01 -1.85
CA ALA A 58 12.31 -8.09 -1.04
C ALA A 58 11.90 -8.22 0.43
N VAL A 59 12.85 -8.04 1.34
CA VAL A 59 12.56 -7.95 2.77
C VAL A 59 13.15 -6.67 3.34
N PHE A 60 12.34 -5.83 3.97
CA PHE A 60 12.81 -4.69 4.74
C PHE A 60 12.82 -5.06 6.21
N HIS A 61 14.00 -4.98 6.82
CA HIS A 61 14.22 -5.56 8.14
C HIS A 61 14.71 -4.52 9.15
N TYR A 62 14.11 -4.53 10.34
CA TYR A 62 14.46 -3.65 11.46
C TYR A 62 15.01 -4.44 12.64
N ASN A 63 15.92 -3.81 13.38
CA ASN A 63 16.76 -4.48 14.37
C ASN A 63 15.97 -5.10 15.52
N VAL A 64 14.99 -4.36 16.06
CA VAL A 64 14.21 -4.78 17.23
C VAL A 64 13.37 -6.03 16.94
N CYS A 65 13.09 -6.32 15.66
CA CYS A 65 12.36 -7.51 15.27
C CYS A 65 13.03 -8.81 15.74
N GLU A 66 14.36 -8.84 15.85
CA GLU A 66 15.09 -10.00 16.38
C GLU A 66 14.83 -10.24 17.87
N GLU A 67 14.42 -9.20 18.61
CA GLU A 67 14.08 -9.33 20.04
C GLU A 67 12.66 -9.85 20.23
N THR A 68 11.73 -9.44 19.38
CA THR A 68 10.32 -9.85 19.43
C THR A 68 10.09 -11.20 18.75
N ALA A 69 10.87 -11.51 17.71
CA ALA A 69 10.81 -12.76 16.96
C ALA A 69 12.23 -13.32 16.70
N PRO A 70 12.88 -13.91 17.72
CA PRO A 70 14.24 -14.43 17.61
C PRO A 70 14.44 -15.42 16.45
N GLY A 71 15.56 -15.31 15.75
CA GLY A 71 15.91 -16.15 14.60
C GLY A 71 15.41 -15.62 13.25
N ILE A 72 14.60 -14.56 13.21
CA ILE A 72 14.13 -13.98 11.95
C ILE A 72 15.27 -13.41 11.11
N THR A 73 16.29 -12.78 11.73
CA THR A 73 17.45 -12.25 11.00
C THR A 73 18.23 -13.36 10.31
N ASP A 74 18.41 -14.49 11.00
CA ASP A 74 19.14 -15.64 10.49
C ASP A 74 18.37 -16.32 9.35
N LEU A 75 17.02 -16.37 9.44
CA LEU A 75 16.14 -16.82 8.37
C LEU A 75 16.25 -15.92 7.13
N ILE A 76 16.21 -14.60 7.31
CA ILE A 76 16.37 -13.62 6.22
C ILE A 76 17.72 -13.82 5.55
N ARG A 77 18.80 -13.96 6.31
CA ARG A 77 20.14 -14.26 5.75
C ARG A 77 20.10 -15.56 4.93
N GLU A 78 19.56 -16.64 5.49
CA GLU A 78 19.51 -17.96 4.84
C GLU A 78 18.84 -17.87 3.45
N TYR A 79 17.67 -17.24 3.36
CA TYR A 79 16.95 -17.13 2.08
C TYR A 79 17.52 -16.06 1.15
N ALA A 80 18.24 -15.07 1.68
CA ALA A 80 19.01 -14.14 0.87
C ALA A 80 20.22 -14.85 0.23
N GLU A 81 20.96 -15.68 0.96
CA GLU A 81 22.08 -16.47 0.44
C GLU A 81 21.65 -17.46 -0.65
N ARG A 82 20.42 -18.00 -0.54
CA ARG A 82 19.80 -18.84 -1.58
C ARG A 82 19.24 -18.03 -2.76
N GLY A 83 19.14 -16.72 -2.60
CA GLY A 83 18.66 -15.79 -3.62
C GLY A 83 17.14 -15.75 -3.77
N THR A 84 16.35 -16.34 -2.87
CA THR A 84 14.88 -16.17 -2.85
C THR A 84 14.53 -14.77 -2.39
N ILE A 85 15.20 -14.29 -1.34
CA ILE A 85 15.20 -12.87 -0.99
C ILE A 85 16.26 -12.20 -1.85
N SER A 86 15.83 -11.55 -2.94
CA SER A 86 16.78 -10.91 -3.86
C SER A 86 17.30 -9.60 -3.31
N LEU A 87 16.57 -8.94 -2.41
CA LEU A 87 16.92 -7.65 -1.82
C LEU A 87 16.58 -7.63 -0.34
N VAL A 88 17.55 -7.22 0.49
CA VAL A 88 17.29 -6.86 1.90
C VAL A 88 17.47 -5.36 2.07
N GLY A 89 16.41 -4.65 2.43
CA GLY A 89 16.41 -3.21 2.60
C GLY A 89 16.31 -2.77 4.06
N LEU A 90 16.43 -1.47 4.27
CA LEU A 90 16.37 -0.81 5.57
C LEU A 90 14.91 -0.63 6.01
N HIS A 91 14.68 -0.73 7.31
CA HIS A 91 13.36 -0.45 7.91
C HIS A 91 13.47 0.23 9.30
N SER A 92 14.48 1.09 9.49
CA SER A 92 14.88 1.68 10.79
C SER A 92 15.28 0.63 11.83
N THR A 93 15.49 1.03 13.09
CA THR A 93 15.81 0.10 14.17
C THR A 93 14.58 -0.41 14.92
N SER A 94 13.57 0.44 15.11
CA SER A 94 12.41 0.17 15.97
C SER A 94 11.07 0.36 15.28
N HIS A 95 11.04 0.26 13.95
CA HIS A 95 9.83 0.50 13.16
C HIS A 95 9.28 1.94 13.35
N ALA A 96 10.17 2.93 13.43
CA ALA A 96 9.82 4.34 13.52
C ALA A 96 10.93 5.21 12.89
N LEU A 97 10.55 6.28 12.18
CA LEU A 97 11.54 7.16 11.53
C LEU A 97 11.06 8.61 11.33
N GLY A 98 9.95 8.81 10.63
CA GLY A 98 9.45 10.15 10.30
C GLY A 98 9.10 10.97 11.53
N GLY A 99 9.34 12.28 11.47
CA GLY A 99 9.13 13.17 12.62
C GLY A 99 10.27 13.17 13.64
N LEU A 100 11.34 12.41 13.44
CA LEU A 100 12.57 12.55 14.23
C LEU A 100 13.47 13.66 13.64
N PRO A 101 14.39 14.26 14.42
CA PRO A 101 15.47 15.10 13.89
C PRO A 101 16.29 14.40 12.83
N LEU A 102 16.85 15.17 11.90
CA LEU A 102 17.71 14.67 10.85
C LEU A 102 18.88 13.86 11.41
N SER A 103 19.53 14.33 12.49
CA SER A 103 20.64 13.60 13.10
C SER A 103 20.23 12.20 13.62
N LEU A 104 19.02 12.08 14.19
CA LEU A 104 18.51 10.82 14.72
C LEU A 104 18.04 9.89 13.60
N GLN A 105 17.32 10.40 12.61
CA GLN A 105 16.95 9.60 11.42
C GLN A 105 18.18 9.05 10.71
N TYR A 106 19.24 9.86 10.58
CA TYR A 106 20.51 9.39 10.01
C TYR A 106 21.12 8.25 10.85
N TRP A 107 21.15 8.36 12.19
CA TRP A 107 21.70 7.31 13.05
C TRP A 107 20.86 6.03 13.04
N GLU A 108 19.53 6.15 13.06
CA GLU A 108 18.61 5.01 12.91
C GLU A 108 18.93 4.20 11.66
N LEU A 109 19.03 4.89 10.52
CA LEU A 109 19.30 4.26 9.23
C LEU A 109 20.74 3.75 9.13
N GLU A 110 21.73 4.48 9.63
CA GLU A 110 23.14 4.06 9.63
C GLU A 110 23.34 2.80 10.48
N PHE A 111 22.73 2.77 11.67
CA PHE A 111 22.80 1.62 12.58
C PHE A 111 22.07 0.40 12.01
N ASN A 112 20.89 0.59 11.43
CA ASN A 112 20.18 -0.49 10.73
C ASN A 112 21.00 -1.02 9.55
N LEU A 113 21.57 -0.15 8.72
CA LEU A 113 22.43 -0.55 7.61
C LEU A 113 23.65 -1.36 8.08
N GLN A 114 24.31 -0.93 9.16
CA GLN A 114 25.45 -1.64 9.71
C GLN A 114 25.05 -3.00 10.26
N PHE A 115 23.98 -3.06 11.06
CA PHE A 115 23.43 -4.31 11.58
C PHE A 115 23.13 -5.32 10.46
N LEU A 116 22.44 -4.89 9.41
CA LEU A 116 22.10 -5.74 8.27
C LEU A 116 23.37 -6.19 7.54
N ARG A 117 24.34 -5.31 7.28
CA ARG A 117 25.59 -5.69 6.63
C ARG A 117 26.37 -6.73 7.43
N ASP A 118 26.39 -6.58 8.75
CA ASP A 118 27.10 -7.50 9.65
C ASP A 118 26.39 -8.86 9.78
N ARG A 119 25.06 -8.88 9.72
CA ARG A 119 24.24 -10.09 9.97
C ARG A 119 23.78 -10.82 8.71
N VAL A 120 23.51 -10.09 7.63
CA VAL A 120 22.91 -10.60 6.38
C VAL A 120 23.92 -10.61 5.24
N GLY A 121 24.85 -9.64 5.19
CA GLY A 121 25.94 -9.62 4.21
C GLY A 121 25.60 -8.92 2.89
N SER A 122 26.08 -9.45 1.77
CA SER A 122 26.12 -8.74 0.46
C SER A 122 24.77 -8.47 -0.19
N ASN A 123 23.69 -9.10 0.30
CA ASN A 123 22.35 -8.90 -0.24
C ASN A 123 21.66 -7.63 0.29
N VAL A 124 22.28 -6.95 1.26
CA VAL A 124 21.78 -5.67 1.79
C VAL A 124 21.93 -4.57 0.74
N ALA A 125 20.80 -3.94 0.41
CA ALA A 125 20.72 -2.81 -0.50
C ALA A 125 20.41 -1.53 0.27
N GLN A 126 20.90 -0.39 -0.22
CA GLN A 126 20.56 0.93 0.31
C GLN A 126 19.21 1.40 -0.24
N VAL A 127 18.16 0.66 0.12
CA VAL A 127 16.75 0.93 -0.19
C VAL A 127 16.00 0.96 1.13
N LEU A 128 15.17 1.96 1.35
CA LEU A 128 14.40 2.12 2.59
C LEU A 128 12.93 1.80 2.35
N SER A 129 12.33 0.91 3.13
CA SER A 129 10.87 0.92 3.36
C SER A 129 10.61 1.80 4.57
N VAL A 130 9.81 2.85 4.41
CA VAL A 130 9.53 3.81 5.47
C VAL A 130 8.67 3.14 6.55
N PRO A 131 9.14 3.05 7.81
CA PRO A 131 8.36 2.48 8.88
C PRO A 131 7.09 3.29 9.15
N SER A 132 5.99 2.59 9.40
CA SER A 132 4.66 3.18 9.58
C SER A 132 4.23 4.09 8.42
N TRP A 133 4.93 4.03 7.28
CA TRP A 133 4.74 4.88 6.11
C TRP A 133 4.90 6.39 6.39
N VAL A 134 5.51 6.77 7.52
CA VAL A 134 5.70 8.17 7.91
C VAL A 134 7.10 8.66 7.58
N PHE A 135 7.23 9.67 6.71
CA PHE A 135 8.50 10.32 6.38
C PHE A 135 8.36 11.84 6.20
N ASP A 136 9.49 12.53 6.23
CA ASP A 136 9.58 13.98 6.03
C ASP A 136 10.85 14.37 5.25
N ALA A 137 11.09 15.68 5.09
CA ALA A 137 12.29 16.19 4.44
C ALA A 137 13.58 15.69 5.10
N ASN A 138 13.58 15.52 6.44
CA ASN A 138 14.73 14.99 7.15
C ASN A 138 15.03 13.54 6.73
N THR A 139 13.99 12.73 6.50
CA THR A 139 14.15 11.38 5.96
C THR A 139 14.88 11.41 4.62
N LEU A 140 14.48 12.33 3.72
CA LEU A 140 15.12 12.46 2.41
C LEU A 140 16.60 12.84 2.52
N TYR A 141 16.94 13.80 3.39
CA TYR A 141 18.33 14.20 3.60
C TYR A 141 19.19 13.13 4.27
N ALA A 142 18.62 12.36 5.21
CA ALA A 142 19.29 11.22 5.83
C ALA A 142 19.59 10.13 4.79
N CYS A 143 18.59 9.79 3.98
CA CYS A 143 18.72 8.84 2.87
C CYS A 143 19.78 9.30 1.87
N ASP A 144 19.74 10.56 1.44
CA ASP A 144 20.70 11.09 0.47
C ASP A 144 22.14 10.93 0.98
N LYS A 145 22.39 11.32 2.23
CA LYS A 145 23.71 11.21 2.87
C LYS A 145 24.19 9.76 3.00
N LEU A 146 23.27 8.84 3.29
CA LEU A 146 23.57 7.41 3.38
C LEU A 146 23.67 6.73 2.02
N GLY A 147 23.48 7.45 0.90
CA GLY A 147 23.46 6.85 -0.43
C GLY A 147 22.25 5.96 -0.69
N VAL A 148 21.17 6.11 0.09
CA VAL A 148 19.87 5.51 -0.20
C VAL A 148 19.24 6.30 -1.33
N ARG A 149 18.88 5.61 -2.42
CA ARG A 149 18.36 6.24 -3.64
C ARG A 149 16.93 5.82 -3.98
N VAL A 150 16.40 4.81 -3.30
CA VAL A 150 15.03 4.35 -3.44
C VAL A 150 14.38 4.27 -2.08
N ILE A 151 13.22 4.89 -1.95
CA ILE A 151 12.32 4.81 -0.80
C ILE A 151 11.02 4.13 -1.24
N VAL A 152 10.54 3.20 -0.43
CA VAL A 152 9.26 2.50 -0.56
C VAL A 152 8.37 2.94 0.60
N CYS A 153 7.09 3.25 0.34
CA CYS A 153 6.19 3.76 1.37
C CYS A 153 4.72 3.55 0.97
N GLY A 154 3.84 3.23 1.92
CA GLY A 154 2.41 3.02 1.65
C GLY A 154 1.61 4.29 1.33
N THR A 155 2.22 5.47 1.37
CA THR A 155 1.56 6.73 1.02
C THR A 155 1.56 6.93 -0.50
N ASP A 156 0.41 7.25 -1.08
CA ASP A 156 0.36 7.51 -2.53
C ASP A 156 1.08 8.82 -2.93
N ILE A 157 1.43 8.96 -4.21
CA ILE A 157 2.19 10.12 -4.73
C ILE A 157 1.49 11.48 -4.56
N THR A 158 0.17 11.51 -4.36
CA THR A 158 -0.64 12.72 -4.23
C THR A 158 -0.82 13.18 -2.80
N ALA A 159 -0.72 12.24 -1.85
CA ALA A 159 -0.66 12.56 -0.43
C ALA A 159 0.66 13.25 -0.04
N ILE A 160 1.67 13.18 -0.92
CA ILE A 160 2.92 13.93 -0.78
C ILE A 160 2.69 15.34 -1.33
N ASN A 161 2.13 16.20 -0.46
CA ASN A 161 1.78 17.61 -0.73
C ASN A 161 0.52 17.75 -1.63
N PRO A 162 -0.69 17.61 -1.05
CA PRO A 162 -1.96 17.59 -1.79
C PRO A 162 -2.27 18.90 -2.53
N ASP A 163 -1.66 20.02 -2.11
CA ASP A 163 -1.88 21.34 -2.70
C ASP A 163 -1.10 21.55 -4.02
N TYR A 164 -0.20 20.63 -4.37
CA TYR A 164 0.77 20.86 -5.45
C TYR A 164 0.19 20.64 -6.85
N ASP A 165 -0.70 19.67 -7.06
CA ASP A 165 -1.32 19.46 -8.37
C ASP A 165 -2.71 18.78 -8.28
N PRO A 166 -3.81 19.53 -8.48
CA PRO A 166 -5.18 19.03 -8.36
C PRO A 166 -5.61 18.11 -9.53
N THR A 167 -4.75 17.90 -10.52
CA THR A 167 -5.06 16.99 -11.64
C THR A 167 -4.93 15.52 -11.23
N TRP A 168 -4.10 15.22 -10.22
CA TRP A 168 -3.89 13.86 -9.73
C TRP A 168 -5.06 13.34 -8.89
N ASP A 169 -5.86 14.22 -8.29
CA ASP A 169 -7.07 13.85 -7.53
C ASP A 169 -8.11 13.09 -8.37
N ARG A 170 -7.98 13.15 -9.70
CA ARG A 170 -8.86 12.45 -10.65
C ARG A 170 -8.42 11.01 -10.93
N LEU A 171 -7.22 10.62 -10.53
CA LEU A 171 -6.74 9.25 -10.69
C LEU A 171 -7.30 8.35 -9.60
N ASP A 172 -7.51 7.08 -9.94
CA ASP A 172 -7.82 6.07 -8.94
C ASP A 172 -6.68 5.95 -7.92
N PRO A 173 -6.95 5.83 -6.61
CA PRO A 173 -5.89 5.64 -5.61
C PRO A 173 -4.95 4.47 -5.92
N ILE A 174 -5.47 3.35 -6.43
CA ILE A 174 -4.66 2.18 -6.80
C ILE A 174 -3.78 2.48 -8.02
N ALA A 175 -4.26 3.30 -8.95
CA ALA A 175 -3.48 3.74 -10.12
C ALA A 175 -2.29 4.61 -9.72
N ARG A 176 -2.46 5.48 -8.71
CA ARG A 176 -1.38 6.34 -8.19
C ARG A 176 -0.22 5.51 -7.62
N HIS A 177 -0.50 4.34 -7.08
CA HIS A 177 0.52 3.45 -6.52
C HIS A 177 1.35 2.68 -7.57
N MET A 178 0.95 2.71 -8.84
CA MET A 178 1.69 2.06 -9.92
C MET A 178 2.78 2.95 -10.52
N LEU A 179 2.77 4.24 -10.17
CA LEU A 179 3.70 5.25 -10.65
C LEU A 179 4.87 5.42 -9.69
N VAL A 180 6.02 5.83 -10.22
CA VAL A 180 7.22 6.06 -9.41
C VAL A 180 7.46 7.55 -9.30
N GLY A 181 7.48 8.05 -8.07
CA GLY A 181 7.85 9.43 -7.78
C GLY A 181 9.36 9.63 -7.76
N TYR A 182 9.81 10.87 -7.82
CA TYR A 182 11.17 11.22 -7.42
C TYR A 182 11.24 12.60 -6.79
N PHE A 183 12.08 12.72 -5.77
CA PHE A 183 12.47 13.98 -5.14
C PHE A 183 13.81 14.44 -5.69
N ASN A 184 13.97 15.76 -5.84
CA ASN A 184 15.28 16.36 -6.08
C ASN A 184 15.89 16.77 -4.74
N VAL A 185 16.88 16.02 -4.27
CA VAL A 185 17.54 16.25 -2.99
C VAL A 185 18.99 16.64 -3.29
N ARG A 186 19.35 17.90 -3.03
CA ARG A 186 20.72 18.43 -3.23
C ARG A 186 21.30 18.21 -4.64
N GLY A 187 20.44 18.14 -5.65
CA GLY A 187 20.83 17.96 -7.05
C GLY A 187 20.84 16.51 -7.52
N ASP A 188 20.63 15.55 -6.62
CA ASP A 188 20.44 14.14 -6.95
C ASP A 188 18.97 13.75 -6.91
N ARG A 189 18.63 12.67 -7.64
CA ARG A 189 17.29 12.07 -7.60
C ARG A 189 17.25 10.99 -6.54
N LEU A 190 16.27 11.11 -5.65
CA LEU A 190 15.82 10.03 -4.79
C LEU A 190 14.47 9.55 -5.33
N TYR A 191 14.35 8.27 -5.64
CA TYR A 191 13.13 7.68 -6.18
C TYR A 191 12.20 7.23 -5.06
N TYR A 192 10.92 7.43 -5.28
CA TYR A 192 9.84 7.11 -4.37
C TYR A 192 8.90 6.09 -5.02
N ILE A 193 8.70 4.97 -4.35
CA ILE A 193 7.86 3.88 -4.81
C ILE A 193 6.69 3.77 -3.82
N PRO A 194 5.47 4.13 -4.22
CA PRO A 194 4.30 3.82 -3.42
C PRO A 194 4.12 2.29 -3.34
N ALA A 195 3.80 1.79 -2.15
CA ALA A 195 3.50 0.41 -1.89
C ALA A 195 2.02 0.23 -1.56
N LEU A 196 1.48 -0.95 -1.86
CA LEU A 196 0.14 -1.37 -1.50
C LEU A 196 0.24 -2.54 -0.53
N SER A 197 -0.36 -2.41 0.63
CA SER A 197 -0.66 -3.55 1.50
C SER A 197 -1.64 -4.49 0.80
N TYR A 198 -1.27 -5.77 0.70
CA TYR A 198 -2.15 -6.75 0.07
C TYR A 198 -3.51 -6.81 0.76
N VAL A 199 -3.52 -6.89 2.10
CA VAL A 199 -4.76 -7.05 2.85
C VAL A 199 -5.54 -5.72 2.91
N SER A 200 -4.90 -4.64 3.37
CA SER A 200 -5.62 -3.39 3.66
C SER A 200 -5.93 -2.56 2.42
N ASP A 201 -5.14 -2.67 1.35
CA ASP A 201 -5.28 -1.76 0.20
C ASP A 201 -5.81 -2.49 -1.04
N LEU A 202 -5.47 -3.77 -1.23
CA LEU A 202 -5.95 -4.54 -2.38
C LEU A 202 -7.20 -5.33 -2.07
N VAL A 203 -7.17 -6.22 -1.07
CA VAL A 203 -8.32 -7.07 -0.71
C VAL A 203 -9.49 -6.20 -0.24
N GLN A 204 -9.27 -5.35 0.77
CA GLN A 204 -10.32 -4.46 1.27
C GLN A 204 -10.90 -3.55 0.17
N ALA A 205 -10.07 -2.93 -0.67
CA ALA A 205 -10.58 -2.07 -1.74
C ALA A 205 -11.34 -2.86 -2.82
N ALA A 206 -10.96 -4.11 -3.07
CA ALA A 206 -11.69 -4.98 -3.97
C ALA A 206 -13.08 -5.33 -3.39
N GLU A 207 -13.14 -5.67 -2.10
CA GLU A 207 -14.39 -5.94 -1.37
C GLU A 207 -15.31 -4.72 -1.34
N ASP A 208 -14.80 -3.56 -0.95
CA ASP A 208 -15.52 -2.28 -0.89
C ASP A 208 -16.16 -1.91 -2.23
N ARG A 209 -15.47 -2.26 -3.34
CA ARG A 209 -15.91 -1.96 -4.70
C ARG A 209 -16.70 -3.11 -5.36
N GLY A 210 -16.88 -4.23 -4.65
CA GLY A 210 -17.56 -5.42 -5.16
C GLY A 210 -16.88 -6.04 -6.39
N THR A 211 -15.55 -6.06 -6.40
CA THR A 211 -14.70 -6.52 -7.51
C THR A 211 -13.64 -7.49 -7.00
N THR A 212 -12.82 -8.07 -7.90
CA THR A 212 -11.65 -8.86 -7.53
C THR A 212 -10.39 -8.02 -7.53
N VAL A 213 -9.32 -8.43 -6.80
CA VAL A 213 -8.00 -7.76 -6.85
C VAL A 213 -7.48 -7.63 -8.28
N ARG A 214 -7.70 -8.66 -9.12
CA ARG A 214 -7.39 -8.61 -10.55
C ARG A 214 -8.10 -7.48 -11.28
N GLU A 215 -9.42 -7.42 -11.16
CA GLU A 215 -10.19 -6.36 -11.81
C GLU A 215 -9.82 -4.98 -11.28
N LEU A 216 -9.53 -4.87 -9.98
CA LEU A 216 -9.05 -3.64 -9.34
C LEU A 216 -7.75 -3.14 -10.00
N LEU A 217 -6.72 -3.98 -10.11
CA LEU A 217 -5.45 -3.62 -10.75
C LEU A 217 -5.62 -3.35 -12.26
N GLN A 218 -6.43 -4.13 -12.97
CA GLN A 218 -6.71 -3.87 -14.38
C GLN A 218 -7.42 -2.52 -14.59
N ASN A 219 -8.37 -2.17 -13.72
CA ASN A 219 -9.07 -0.88 -13.77
C ASN A 219 -8.12 0.28 -13.45
N ALA A 220 -7.18 0.09 -12.53
CA ALA A 220 -6.14 1.08 -12.24
C ALA A 220 -5.28 1.38 -13.48
N VAL A 221 -4.84 0.35 -14.22
CA VAL A 221 -4.10 0.55 -15.48
C VAL A 221 -4.97 1.24 -16.54
N ARG A 222 -6.25 0.86 -16.68
CA ARG A 222 -7.19 1.55 -17.58
C ARG A 222 -7.31 3.04 -17.23
N ASN A 223 -7.39 3.37 -15.94
CA ASN A 223 -7.45 4.75 -15.46
C ASN A 223 -6.18 5.55 -15.81
N LEU A 224 -4.99 4.95 -15.74
CA LEU A 224 -3.74 5.59 -16.18
C LEU A 224 -3.72 5.85 -17.69
N ILE A 225 -4.22 4.90 -18.49
CA ILE A 225 -4.31 5.06 -19.95
C ILE A 225 -5.33 6.17 -20.30
N ASP A 226 -6.54 6.10 -19.73
CA ASP A 226 -7.63 7.03 -20.04
C ASP A 226 -7.35 8.46 -19.59
N SER A 227 -6.61 8.63 -18.49
CA SER A 227 -6.18 9.95 -18.00
C SER A 227 -5.06 10.57 -18.84
N GLY A 228 -4.36 9.77 -19.64
CA GLY A 228 -3.20 10.21 -20.42
C GLY A 228 -1.95 10.49 -19.58
N VAL A 229 -1.93 10.08 -18.31
CA VAL A 229 -0.78 10.25 -17.40
C VAL A 229 0.41 9.41 -17.88
N ILE A 230 0.14 8.25 -18.48
CA ILE A 230 1.17 7.44 -19.14
C ILE A 230 1.10 7.58 -20.66
N ASN A 231 2.26 7.73 -21.28
CA ASN A 231 2.39 7.90 -22.72
C ASN A 231 2.52 6.54 -23.43
N VAL A 232 1.41 6.01 -23.92
CA VAL A 232 1.34 4.72 -24.65
C VAL A 232 1.76 4.81 -26.13
N THR A 233 2.68 5.70 -26.48
CA THR A 233 3.29 5.74 -27.84
C THR A 233 4.49 4.79 -27.98
N GLY A 234 4.91 4.17 -26.89
CA GLY A 234 5.92 3.12 -26.82
C GLY A 234 5.69 2.24 -25.59
N ASP A 235 6.70 1.45 -25.24
CA ASP A 235 6.63 0.61 -24.05
C ASP A 235 6.66 1.45 -22.78
N VAL A 236 5.78 1.14 -21.83
CA VAL A 236 5.66 1.83 -20.54
C VAL A 236 5.83 0.81 -19.42
N HIS A 237 6.56 1.19 -18.38
CA HIS A 237 6.79 0.35 -17.20
C HIS A 237 6.11 0.96 -15.97
N LEU A 238 5.27 0.16 -15.34
CA LEU A 238 4.60 0.41 -14.06
C LEU A 238 5.13 -0.58 -13.02
N ALA A 239 5.22 -0.18 -11.76
CA ALA A 239 5.84 -1.02 -10.73
C ALA A 239 5.08 -0.97 -9.40
N PRO A 240 3.90 -1.59 -9.28
CA PRO A 240 3.23 -1.73 -7.99
C PRO A 240 4.02 -2.66 -7.06
N TRP A 241 4.43 -2.13 -5.91
CA TRP A 241 5.03 -2.93 -4.84
C TRP A 241 3.93 -3.40 -3.89
N VAL A 242 3.87 -4.70 -3.64
CA VAL A 242 2.81 -5.31 -2.84
C VAL A 242 3.40 -5.89 -1.56
N LEU A 243 2.99 -5.32 -0.43
CA LEU A 243 3.42 -5.67 0.91
C LEU A 243 2.57 -6.81 1.48
N ILE A 244 3.23 -7.74 2.16
CA ILE A 244 2.59 -8.60 3.17
C ILE A 244 3.49 -8.75 4.38
N HIS A 245 2.91 -8.79 5.58
CA HIS A 245 3.66 -8.96 6.82
C HIS A 245 3.71 -10.44 7.26
N PRO A 246 4.76 -10.86 7.98
CA PRO A 246 4.82 -12.17 8.62
C PRO A 246 3.62 -12.48 9.54
N TRP A 247 3.08 -11.49 10.24
CA TRP A 247 1.90 -11.67 11.09
C TRP A 247 0.61 -11.90 10.28
N GLU A 248 0.52 -11.39 9.04
CA GLU A 248 -0.58 -11.67 8.12
C GLU A 248 -0.43 -13.08 7.52
N LEU A 249 0.79 -13.47 7.16
CA LEU A 249 1.10 -14.82 6.66
C LEU A 249 0.84 -15.94 7.67
N ALA A 250 0.78 -15.62 8.97
CA ALA A 250 0.45 -16.58 10.01
C ALA A 250 -1.02 -17.03 9.94
N ASP A 251 -1.89 -16.24 9.32
CA ASP A 251 -3.22 -16.68 8.93
C ASP A 251 -3.12 -17.50 7.63
N ALA A 252 -3.49 -18.78 7.72
CA ALA A 252 -3.36 -19.72 6.60
C ALA A 252 -4.25 -19.35 5.41
N ASP A 253 -5.41 -18.73 5.65
CA ASP A 253 -6.33 -18.34 4.58
C ASP A 253 -5.75 -17.12 3.85
N VAL A 254 -5.26 -16.11 4.58
CA VAL A 254 -4.58 -14.93 4.01
C VAL A 254 -3.35 -15.33 3.22
N ARG A 255 -2.50 -16.21 3.77
CA ARG A 255 -1.32 -16.72 3.08
C ARG A 255 -1.70 -17.45 1.80
N GLN A 256 -2.69 -18.35 1.85
CA GLN A 256 -3.12 -19.10 0.68
C GLN A 256 -3.68 -18.18 -0.40
N GLU A 257 -4.40 -17.14 -0.02
CA GLU A 257 -4.92 -16.13 -0.93
C GLU A 257 -3.80 -15.33 -1.60
N PHE A 258 -2.80 -14.87 -0.82
CA PHE A 258 -1.65 -14.16 -1.36
C PHE A 258 -0.81 -15.02 -2.30
N GLU A 259 -0.57 -16.29 -1.95
CA GLU A 259 0.09 -17.28 -2.82
C GLU A 259 -0.68 -17.49 -4.14
N ASN A 260 -2.01 -17.52 -4.08
CA ASN A 260 -2.86 -17.61 -5.27
C ASN A 260 -2.75 -16.35 -6.12
N PHE A 261 -2.80 -15.16 -5.51
CA PHE A 261 -2.60 -13.89 -6.18
C PHE A 261 -1.26 -13.87 -6.95
N LEU A 262 -0.15 -14.21 -6.29
CA LEU A 262 1.16 -14.28 -6.95
C LEU A 262 1.18 -15.31 -8.09
N SER A 263 0.56 -16.47 -7.88
CA SER A 263 0.48 -17.52 -8.92
C SER A 263 -0.33 -17.06 -10.15
N GLU A 264 -1.42 -16.32 -9.95
CA GLU A 264 -2.23 -15.75 -11.03
C GLU A 264 -1.50 -14.63 -11.78
N VAL A 265 -0.73 -13.79 -11.09
CA VAL A 265 0.13 -12.81 -11.76
C VAL A 265 1.20 -13.52 -12.58
N GLY A 266 1.93 -14.46 -11.98
CA GLY A 266 3.05 -15.17 -12.62
C GLY A 266 2.65 -16.05 -13.81
N ASN A 267 1.37 -16.40 -13.95
CA ASN A 267 0.86 -17.18 -15.08
C ASN A 267 0.18 -16.33 -16.17
N GLY A 268 0.17 -14.99 -16.03
CA GLY A 268 -0.42 -14.05 -16.98
C GLY A 268 -1.94 -13.92 -16.88
N SER A 269 -2.59 -14.39 -15.79
CA SER A 269 -4.06 -14.27 -15.63
C SER A 269 -4.55 -12.83 -15.48
N PHE A 270 -3.63 -11.89 -15.24
CA PHE A 270 -3.91 -10.46 -15.13
C PHE A 270 -3.78 -9.73 -16.48
N ASP A 271 -3.16 -10.35 -17.49
CA ASP A 271 -2.91 -9.74 -18.80
C ASP A 271 -4.22 -9.40 -19.52
N PHE A 272 -4.22 -8.27 -20.22
CA PHE A 272 -5.38 -7.85 -21.01
C PHE A 272 -4.99 -6.91 -22.15
N GLU A 273 -5.92 -6.70 -23.08
CA GLU A 273 -5.79 -5.68 -24.12
C GLU A 273 -6.79 -4.55 -23.86
N TYR A 274 -6.36 -3.30 -24.05
CA TYR A 274 -7.23 -2.14 -23.88
C TYR A 274 -6.86 -1.02 -24.86
N GLN A 275 -7.83 -0.57 -25.64
CA GLN A 275 -7.67 0.49 -26.65
C GLN A 275 -6.50 0.24 -27.64
N GLY A 276 -6.19 -1.03 -27.95
CA GLY A 276 -5.08 -1.42 -28.82
C GLY A 276 -3.70 -1.40 -28.16
N VAL A 277 -3.65 -1.23 -26.83
CA VAL A 277 -2.47 -1.38 -25.98
C VAL A 277 -2.49 -2.77 -25.34
N THR A 278 -1.39 -3.50 -25.43
CA THR A 278 -1.21 -4.76 -24.71
C THR A 278 -0.74 -4.45 -23.29
N VAL A 279 -1.39 -5.01 -22.28
CA VAL A 279 -1.00 -4.88 -20.88
C VAL A 279 -0.58 -6.25 -20.37
N THR A 280 0.66 -6.34 -19.87
CA THR A 280 1.24 -7.56 -19.34
C THR A 280 1.63 -7.36 -17.88
N PHE A 281 1.16 -8.24 -17.02
CA PHE A 281 1.56 -8.31 -15.62
C PHE A 281 2.61 -9.39 -15.44
N GLU A 282 3.65 -9.09 -14.68
CA GLU A 282 4.71 -10.04 -14.37
C GLU A 282 5.13 -9.93 -12.91
N LEU A 283 5.51 -11.06 -12.34
CA LEU A 283 6.24 -11.08 -11.08
C LEU A 283 7.71 -10.76 -11.38
N SER A 284 8.15 -9.58 -10.97
CA SER A 284 9.49 -9.10 -11.26
C SER A 284 10.41 -9.22 -10.05
N ASP A 285 11.70 -9.46 -10.29
CA ASP A 285 12.71 -9.44 -9.23
C ASP A 285 12.82 -8.02 -8.64
N PRO A 286 12.58 -7.83 -7.33
CA PRO A 286 12.70 -6.53 -6.67
C PRO A 286 14.04 -5.83 -6.90
N ARG A 287 15.15 -6.57 -6.93
CA ARG A 287 16.49 -6.00 -7.18
C ARG A 287 16.62 -5.48 -8.60
N GLU A 288 16.08 -6.20 -9.58
CA GLU A 288 16.09 -5.77 -10.97
C GLU A 288 15.23 -4.52 -11.17
N VAL A 289 14.07 -4.45 -10.53
CA VAL A 289 13.20 -3.27 -10.55
C VAL A 289 13.89 -2.07 -9.91
N VAL A 290 14.52 -2.22 -8.74
CA VAL A 290 15.31 -1.15 -8.11
C VAL A 290 16.43 -0.66 -9.02
N ASN A 291 17.13 -1.57 -9.71
CA ASN A 291 18.19 -1.21 -10.66
C ASN A 291 17.64 -0.48 -11.89
N MET A 292 16.49 -0.91 -12.42
CA MET A 292 15.79 -0.25 -13.53
C MET A 292 15.41 1.20 -13.17
N ILE A 293 14.86 1.40 -11.97
CA ILE A 293 14.48 2.72 -11.47
C ILE A 293 15.72 3.60 -11.29
N SER A 294 16.75 3.08 -10.61
CA SER A 294 17.95 3.84 -10.26
C SER A 294 18.82 4.21 -11.47
N SER A 295 18.81 3.39 -12.53
CA SER A 295 19.55 3.65 -13.76
C SER A 295 18.90 4.70 -14.68
N GLY A 296 17.72 5.22 -14.31
CA GLY A 296 17.05 6.29 -15.04
C GLY A 296 16.39 5.82 -16.33
N GLY A 297 15.87 4.58 -16.37
CA GLY A 297 15.13 4.05 -17.51
C GLY A 297 14.03 5.02 -17.98
N THR A 298 14.11 5.45 -19.24
CA THR A 298 13.31 6.56 -19.79
C THR A 298 11.82 6.26 -19.97
N ASN A 299 11.40 5.01 -19.74
CA ASN A 299 10.05 4.52 -20.02
C ASN A 299 9.26 4.16 -18.76
N LEU A 300 9.79 4.47 -17.59
CA LEU A 300 9.06 4.35 -16.33
C LEU A 300 8.15 5.57 -16.15
N GLY A 301 6.92 5.37 -15.65
CA GLY A 301 6.00 6.46 -15.32
C GLY A 301 6.51 7.31 -14.15
N LEU A 302 7.47 8.20 -14.42
CA LEU A 302 8.13 9.03 -13.41
C LEU A 302 7.37 10.32 -13.14
N VAL A 303 7.12 10.61 -11.86
CA VAL A 303 6.46 11.83 -11.39
C VAL A 303 7.42 12.63 -10.52
N ALA A 304 7.61 13.91 -10.83
CA ALA A 304 8.40 14.80 -9.98
C ALA A 304 7.58 15.17 -8.74
N LEU A 305 8.12 14.92 -7.56
CA LEU A 305 7.48 15.23 -6.28
C LEU A 305 8.09 16.49 -5.66
N PRO A 306 7.27 17.35 -5.02
CA PRO A 306 7.78 18.43 -4.19
C PRO A 306 8.47 17.87 -2.94
N GLU A 307 9.31 18.68 -2.29
CA GLU A 307 9.88 18.29 -0.99
C GLU A 307 8.73 18.08 0.02
N PRO A 308 8.71 16.95 0.75
CA PRO A 308 7.67 16.64 1.72
C PRO A 308 7.77 17.61 2.90
N ASP A 309 6.63 18.14 3.32
CA ASP A 309 6.54 19.01 4.49
C ASP A 309 5.84 18.29 5.66
N TYR A 310 5.53 19.02 6.73
CA TYR A 310 4.85 18.42 7.88
C TYR A 310 3.45 17.89 7.55
N SER A 311 2.80 18.33 6.46
CA SER A 311 1.54 17.73 6.02
C SER A 311 1.75 16.30 5.53
N SER A 312 2.92 15.97 4.96
CA SER A 312 3.24 14.60 4.54
C SER A 312 3.31 13.62 5.73
N ILE A 313 3.81 14.06 6.89
CA ILE A 313 3.78 13.27 8.15
C ILE A 313 2.34 13.00 8.59
N LEU A 314 1.50 14.03 8.50
CA LEU A 314 0.11 13.96 8.95
C LEU A 314 -0.70 13.05 8.02
N HIS A 315 -0.44 13.14 6.72
CA HIS A 315 -1.12 12.34 5.71
C HIS A 315 -0.84 10.85 5.86
N ALA A 316 0.41 10.51 6.17
CA ALA A 316 0.80 9.14 6.52
C ALA A 316 0.12 8.63 7.80
N ALA A 317 -0.47 9.52 8.60
CA ALA A 317 -1.28 9.21 9.77
C ALA A 317 -2.79 9.42 9.52
N ASP A 318 -3.24 9.43 8.26
CA ASP A 318 -4.62 9.67 7.81
C ASP A 318 -5.18 11.10 8.02
N TYR A 319 -4.32 12.11 8.18
CA TYR A 319 -4.72 13.52 8.36
C TYR A 319 -4.11 14.43 7.28
N HIS A 320 -4.90 15.25 6.61
CA HIS A 320 -4.40 16.13 5.55
C HIS A 320 -3.64 17.34 6.10
N HIS A 321 -4.05 17.85 7.26
CA HIS A 321 -3.46 19.05 7.86
C HIS A 321 -3.43 19.04 9.39
N TRP A 322 -2.51 19.78 10.01
CA TRP A 322 -2.32 19.73 11.48
C TRP A 322 -3.49 20.33 12.25
N TRP A 323 -4.25 21.25 11.62
CA TRP A 323 -5.44 21.81 12.23
C TRP A 323 -6.60 20.81 12.27
N GLU A 324 -6.61 19.79 11.41
CA GLU A 324 -7.62 18.72 11.47
C GLU A 324 -7.49 17.93 12.77
N LEU A 325 -6.27 17.73 13.28
CA LEU A 325 -6.04 17.16 14.61
C LEU A 325 -6.59 18.06 15.74
N ILE A 326 -6.51 19.38 15.58
CA ILE A 326 -7.06 20.33 16.56
C ILE A 326 -8.59 20.33 16.52
N ASP A 327 -9.18 20.22 15.33
CA ASP A 327 -10.62 20.19 15.15
C ASP A 327 -11.23 18.87 15.61
N LEU A 328 -10.54 17.74 15.39
CA LEU A 328 -10.94 16.41 15.88
C LEU A 328 -10.73 16.25 17.38
N TYR A 329 -9.66 16.85 17.93
CA TYR A 329 -9.33 16.77 19.35
C TYR A 329 -9.15 18.17 19.96
N PRO A 330 -10.23 18.97 20.06
CA PRO A 330 -10.15 20.33 20.57
C PRO A 330 -9.61 20.37 22.01
N ASP A 331 -9.92 19.34 22.80
CA ASP A 331 -9.48 19.17 24.19
C ASP A 331 -8.00 18.78 24.30
N LYS A 332 -7.39 18.27 23.21
CA LYS A 332 -5.97 17.89 23.13
C LYS A 332 -5.14 18.88 22.32
N SER A 333 -5.72 20.00 21.90
CA SER A 333 -5.07 21.03 21.09
C SER A 333 -3.81 21.62 21.74
N LYS A 334 -3.71 21.62 23.08
CA LYS A 334 -2.49 21.98 23.82
C LYS A 334 -1.34 21.02 23.50
N ILE A 335 -1.58 19.71 23.55
CA ILE A 335 -0.59 18.66 23.28
C ILE A 335 -0.12 18.73 21.82
N VAL A 336 -1.05 18.93 20.87
CA VAL A 336 -0.70 19.09 19.45
C VAL A 336 0.19 20.32 19.22
N ARG A 337 -0.12 21.46 19.89
CA ARG A 337 0.71 22.68 19.80
C ARG A 337 2.07 22.52 20.46
N GLU A 338 2.14 21.82 21.59
CA GLU A 338 3.40 21.54 22.29
C GLU A 338 4.29 20.58 21.49
N TRP A 339 3.69 19.60 20.82
CA TRP A 339 4.39 18.75 19.87
C TRP A 339 4.96 19.57 18.69
N LEU A 340 4.16 20.45 18.08
CA LEU A 340 4.63 21.35 17.02
C LEU A 340 5.75 22.30 17.47
N ASP A 341 5.65 22.85 18.69
CA ASP A 341 6.69 23.73 19.26
C ASP A 341 7.97 22.96 19.57
N THR A 342 7.85 21.74 20.10
CA THR A 342 8.99 20.83 20.33
C THR A 342 9.68 20.53 19.01
N MET A 343 8.95 20.10 17.98
CA MET A 343 9.48 19.84 16.65
C MET A 343 10.18 21.07 16.04
N SER A 344 9.63 22.27 16.26
CA SER A 344 10.21 23.53 15.78
C SER A 344 11.52 23.88 16.51
N ARG A 345 11.59 23.68 17.82
CA ARG A 345 12.82 23.86 18.62
C ARG A 345 13.90 22.85 18.21
N TRP A 346 13.48 21.63 17.89
CA TRP A 346 14.36 20.54 17.46
C TRP A 346 15.03 20.89 16.14
N ARG A 347 14.26 21.41 15.16
CA ARG A 347 14.80 21.90 13.89
C ARG A 347 15.90 22.97 14.06
N ALA A 348 15.80 23.81 15.08
CA ALA A 348 16.80 24.84 15.37
C ALA A 348 18.11 24.26 15.96
N LEU A 349 18.02 23.21 16.79
CA LEU A 349 19.18 22.52 17.37
C LEU A 349 19.83 21.52 16.40
N ASP A 350 19.02 20.92 15.54
CA ASP A 350 19.40 19.87 14.60
C ASP A 350 20.44 20.33 13.59
N SER A 351 20.42 21.60 13.15
CA SER A 351 21.44 22.13 12.24
C SER A 351 22.86 22.05 12.82
N ALA A 352 23.02 22.32 14.12
CA ALA A 352 24.32 22.24 14.79
C ALA A 352 24.76 20.79 15.05
N LEU A 353 23.82 19.91 15.41
CA LEU A 353 24.07 18.47 15.58
C LEU A 353 24.41 17.80 14.24
N TRP A 354 23.73 18.21 13.19
CA TRP A 354 23.95 17.77 11.82
C TRP A 354 25.33 18.17 11.31
N ASP A 355 25.72 19.43 11.48
CA ASP A 355 27.06 19.91 11.08
C ASP A 355 28.18 19.13 11.78
N LEU A 356 28.02 18.81 13.07
CA LEU A 356 28.98 17.97 13.79
C LEU A 356 29.03 16.54 13.24
N THR A 357 27.86 15.97 12.90
CA THR A 357 27.72 14.59 12.40
C THR A 357 28.18 14.44 10.95
N VAL A 358 28.04 15.48 10.12
CA VAL A 358 28.44 15.49 8.70
C VAL A 358 29.94 15.67 8.53
N ASN A 359 30.59 16.45 9.39
CA ASN A 359 32.02 16.75 9.26
C ASN A 359 32.94 15.67 9.87
N GLY A 360 32.39 14.52 10.31
CA GLY A 360 33.18 13.39 10.80
C GLY A 360 33.98 13.66 12.08
N VAL A 361 33.65 14.73 12.82
CA VAL A 361 34.40 15.16 14.01
C VAL A 361 33.98 14.37 15.26
N ILE A 362 32.96 13.51 15.17
CA ILE A 362 32.38 12.83 16.33
C ILE A 362 33.08 11.48 16.55
N ASP A 363 34.05 11.46 17.47
CA ASP A 363 34.52 10.23 18.10
C ASP A 363 33.54 9.74 19.20
N ASP A 364 33.79 8.55 19.76
CA ASP A 364 32.92 7.95 20.79
C ASP A 364 32.76 8.82 22.05
N SER A 365 33.72 9.71 22.35
CA SER A 365 33.64 10.63 23.49
C SER A 365 32.69 11.78 23.20
N ILE A 366 32.81 12.40 22.02
CA ILE A 366 31.92 13.48 21.57
C ILE A 366 30.50 12.95 21.42
N ARG A 367 30.34 11.72 20.90
CA ARG A 367 29.05 11.03 20.82
C ARG A 367 28.40 10.91 22.20
N LYS A 368 29.17 10.51 23.21
CA LYS A 368 28.71 10.35 24.60
C LYS A 368 28.36 11.68 25.27
N ASP A 369 29.08 12.75 24.97
CA ASP A 369 28.79 14.08 25.51
C ASP A 369 27.61 14.76 24.78
N LEU A 370 27.43 14.51 23.48
CA LEU A 370 26.24 14.90 22.71
C LEU A 370 25.01 14.17 23.24
N TYR A 371 25.12 12.86 23.50
CA TYR A 371 24.06 12.08 24.14
C TYR A 371 23.69 12.65 25.51
N ARG A 372 24.66 13.05 26.33
CA ARG A 372 24.39 13.73 27.61
C ARG A 372 23.75 15.10 27.42
N ALA A 373 24.10 15.84 26.37
CA ALA A 373 23.51 17.15 26.09
C ALA A 373 22.05 17.02 25.61
N VAL A 374 21.77 16.05 24.74
CA VAL A 374 20.40 15.69 24.32
C VAL A 374 19.61 15.14 25.51
N GLU A 375 20.19 14.25 26.31
CA GLU A 375 19.62 13.76 27.58
C GLU A 375 19.30 14.92 28.54
N ARG A 376 20.13 15.96 28.60
CA ARG A 376 19.91 17.13 29.48
C ARG A 376 18.82 18.06 28.97
N VAL A 377 18.79 18.34 27.67
CA VAL A 377 17.70 19.10 27.02
C VAL A 377 16.37 18.35 27.11
N TRP A 378 16.42 17.02 26.97
CA TRP A 378 15.27 16.13 27.13
C TRP A 378 14.81 16.06 28.59
N ASN A 379 15.72 15.92 29.56
CA ASN A 379 15.37 15.91 30.98
C ASN A 379 14.82 17.25 31.46
N GLU A 380 15.22 18.40 30.91
CA GLU A 380 14.61 19.69 31.27
C GLU A 380 13.23 19.90 30.61
N ALA A 381 13.01 19.39 29.39
CA ALA A 381 11.74 19.54 28.66
C ALA A 381 10.67 18.49 29.04
N LEU A 382 11.08 17.27 29.41
CA LEU A 382 10.18 16.17 29.76
C LEU A 382 9.81 16.17 31.25
N LEU A 383 10.69 16.65 32.14
CA LEU A 383 10.43 16.65 33.59
C LEU A 383 9.30 17.63 33.96
N GLU A 384 9.15 18.77 33.27
CA GLU A 384 8.00 19.66 33.50
C GLU A 384 6.68 19.08 32.99
N ASN A 385 6.69 18.29 31.90
CA ASN A 385 5.46 17.73 31.30
C ASN A 385 5.05 16.36 31.87
N VAL A 386 5.99 15.50 32.25
CA VAL A 386 5.72 14.17 32.83
C VAL A 386 5.22 14.30 34.28
N LEU A 387 5.67 15.32 35.02
CA LEU A 387 5.21 15.59 36.38
C LEU A 387 3.74 16.08 36.46
N GLU A 388 3.16 16.53 35.34
CA GLU A 388 1.78 17.02 35.31
C GLU A 388 0.76 15.89 35.08
N TYR A 389 1.18 14.72 34.57
CA TYR A 389 0.24 13.70 34.05
C TYR A 389 0.35 12.26 34.58
N TRP A 390 1.30 11.87 35.45
CA TRP A 390 1.33 10.47 35.95
C TRP A 390 1.71 10.22 37.42
N ASP A 391 1.09 9.15 37.95
CA ASP A 391 1.18 8.67 39.34
C ASP A 391 2.59 8.18 39.70
N PRO A 392 3.25 8.76 40.72
CA PRO A 392 4.61 8.41 41.16
C PRO A 392 4.82 6.96 41.66
N SER A 393 3.77 6.14 41.75
CA SER A 393 3.82 4.82 42.40
C SER A 393 4.03 3.62 41.46
N SER A 394 4.18 3.82 40.15
CA SER A 394 4.34 2.68 39.22
C SER A 394 5.73 2.03 39.30
N ALA A 395 5.79 0.70 39.25
CA ALA A 395 7.03 -0.09 39.26
C ALA A 395 7.99 0.22 38.08
N ARG A 396 7.51 0.94 37.06
CA ARG A 396 8.30 1.45 35.92
C ARG A 396 9.23 2.60 36.33
N TRP A 397 8.91 3.35 37.39
CA TRP A 397 9.74 4.47 37.87
C TRP A 397 11.06 4.00 38.51
N SER A 398 11.03 2.88 39.23
CA SER A 398 12.23 2.27 39.82
C SER A 398 13.20 1.73 38.78
N LEU A 399 12.73 1.40 37.56
CA LEU A 399 13.56 0.93 36.45
C LEU A 399 14.33 2.04 35.74
N LEU A 400 13.80 3.28 35.73
CA LEU A 400 14.48 4.47 35.20
C LEU A 400 15.52 5.03 36.17
N GLU A 401 15.31 4.89 37.49
CA GLU A 401 16.24 5.34 38.53
C GLU A 401 17.50 4.45 38.65
N GLU A 402 17.35 3.15 38.40
CA GLU A 402 18.47 2.19 38.39
C GLU A 402 19.20 2.22 37.04
N ARG A 403 20.06 3.24 36.84
CA ARG A 403 21.05 3.40 35.74
C ARG A 403 21.31 2.11 34.91
N LYS A 404 20.49 1.86 33.89
CA LYS A 404 20.76 0.86 32.85
C LYS A 404 21.20 1.55 31.58
N ALA A 405 22.04 0.85 30.81
CA ALA A 405 22.84 1.36 29.71
C ALA A 405 22.05 2.19 28.68
N LEU A 406 22.76 3.05 27.95
CA LEU A 406 22.23 3.97 26.92
C LEU A 406 21.31 3.27 25.89
N SER A 407 21.56 1.99 25.59
CA SER A 407 20.73 1.15 24.73
C SER A 407 19.33 0.91 25.30
N THR A 408 19.16 0.89 26.61
CA THR A 408 17.87 0.72 27.30
C THR A 408 17.07 2.02 27.32
N VAL A 409 17.72 3.17 27.49
CA VAL A 409 17.07 4.49 27.41
C VAL A 409 16.67 4.81 25.96
N TYR A 410 17.54 4.51 25.00
CA TYR A 410 17.22 4.62 23.58
C TYR A 410 16.06 3.71 23.17
N ARG A 411 16.05 2.46 23.64
CA ARG A 411 14.95 1.52 23.42
C ARG A 411 13.65 2.01 24.07
N GLU A 412 13.69 2.52 25.30
CA GLU A 412 12.51 3.12 25.96
C GLU A 412 12.00 4.38 25.23
N ILE A 413 12.88 5.23 24.70
CA ILE A 413 12.49 6.43 23.91
C ILE A 413 11.85 6.03 22.58
N LEU A 414 12.45 5.07 21.88
CA LEU A 414 11.90 4.51 20.65
C LEU A 414 10.61 3.74 20.90
N THR A 415 10.51 3.01 22.02
CA THR A 415 9.28 2.33 22.45
C THR A 415 8.22 3.35 22.82
N LEU A 416 8.53 4.45 23.51
CA LEU A 416 7.56 5.51 23.81
C LEU A 416 7.12 6.26 22.56
N HIS A 417 8.03 6.53 21.62
CA HIS A 417 7.68 7.16 20.34
C HIS A 417 6.87 6.21 19.46
N ALA A 418 7.24 4.93 19.38
CA ALA A 418 6.49 3.89 18.66
C ALA A 418 5.15 3.55 19.34
N GLU A 419 5.04 3.64 20.67
CA GLU A 419 3.78 3.54 21.40
C GLU A 419 2.90 4.77 21.16
N LEU A 420 3.47 5.97 21.04
CA LEU A 420 2.73 7.19 20.75
C LEU A 420 2.23 7.22 19.29
N VAL A 421 3.12 6.94 18.34
CA VAL A 421 2.78 6.86 16.90
C VAL A 421 1.89 5.64 16.64
N GLY A 422 2.22 4.49 17.23
CA GLY A 422 1.44 3.26 17.13
C GLY A 422 0.08 3.37 17.79
N SER A 423 -0.08 4.08 18.91
CA SER A 423 -1.41 4.34 19.50
C SER A 423 -2.23 5.30 18.64
N MET A 424 -1.61 6.29 17.99
CA MET A 424 -2.30 7.16 17.02
C MET A 424 -2.78 6.36 15.79
N VAL A 425 -1.95 5.47 15.25
CA VAL A 425 -2.29 4.62 14.08
C VAL A 425 -3.28 3.51 14.46
N GLN A 426 -3.09 2.83 15.59
CA GLN A 426 -4.03 1.80 16.06
C GLN A 426 -5.38 2.39 16.44
N GLN A 427 -5.42 3.61 16.98
CA GLN A 427 -6.67 4.28 17.28
C GLN A 427 -7.42 4.67 15.98
N SER A 428 -6.72 5.14 14.93
CA SER A 428 -7.31 5.31 13.58
C SER A 428 -7.86 3.99 13.02
N ARG A 429 -7.09 2.91 13.14
CA ARG A 429 -7.48 1.57 12.64
C ARG A 429 -8.68 1.01 13.39
N VAL A 430 -8.75 1.20 14.71
CA VAL A 430 -9.92 0.85 15.54
C VAL A 430 -11.13 1.70 15.15
N GLU A 431 -10.96 3.01 14.96
CA GLU A 431 -12.05 3.91 14.54
C GLU A 431 -12.53 3.62 13.10
N SER A 432 -11.65 3.13 12.22
CA SER A 432 -12.02 2.65 10.88
C SER A 432 -12.82 1.34 10.96
N LEU A 433 -12.33 0.38 11.75
CA LEU A 433 -13.03 -0.89 12.01
C LEU A 433 -14.38 -0.65 12.69
N GLU A 434 -14.49 0.29 13.62
CA GLU A 434 -15.75 0.69 14.24
C GLU A 434 -16.72 1.30 13.22
N ARG A 435 -16.22 2.16 12.31
CA ARG A 435 -17.05 2.69 11.20
C ARG A 435 -17.53 1.58 10.27
N GLU A 436 -16.71 0.58 10.03
CA GLU A 436 -17.04 -0.55 9.17
C GLU A 436 -18.03 -1.52 9.83
N ILE A 437 -17.85 -1.84 11.10
CA ILE A 437 -18.80 -2.59 11.91
C ILE A 437 -20.17 -1.90 11.91
N ASN A 438 -20.21 -0.58 12.12
CA ASN A 438 -21.46 0.19 12.08
C ASN A 438 -22.14 0.14 10.70
N ARG A 439 -21.38 0.14 9.61
CA ARG A 439 -21.92 -0.04 8.24
C ARG A 439 -22.48 -1.44 8.02
N LEU A 440 -21.77 -2.47 8.49
CA LEU A 440 -22.22 -3.86 8.40
C LEU A 440 -23.50 -4.10 9.21
N GLU A 441 -23.61 -3.52 10.40
CA GLU A 441 -24.82 -3.58 11.22
C GLU A 441 -26.02 -2.94 10.52
N GLN A 442 -25.84 -1.77 9.89
CA GLN A 442 -26.89 -1.13 9.09
C GLN A 442 -27.28 -1.99 7.87
N GLY A 443 -26.31 -2.60 7.19
CA GLY A 443 -26.57 -3.52 6.08
C GLY A 443 -27.38 -4.75 6.51
N LEU A 444 -27.09 -5.29 7.70
CA LEU A 444 -27.82 -6.42 8.28
C LEU A 444 -29.28 -6.06 8.61
N GLU A 445 -29.51 -4.86 9.17
CA GLU A 445 -30.87 -4.36 9.42
C GLU A 445 -31.68 -4.23 8.13
N ASP A 446 -31.08 -3.69 7.07
CA ASP A 446 -31.75 -3.53 5.78
C ASP A 446 -32.07 -4.87 5.11
N LEU A 447 -31.19 -5.86 5.24
CA LEU A 447 -31.46 -7.23 4.79
C LEU A 447 -32.60 -7.87 5.58
N SER A 448 -32.64 -7.68 6.90
CA SER A 448 -33.74 -8.16 7.75
C SER A 448 -35.09 -7.54 7.33
N ARG A 449 -35.11 -6.23 7.04
CA ARG A 449 -36.30 -5.54 6.53
C ARG A 449 -36.74 -6.10 5.18
N ARG A 450 -35.80 -6.38 4.26
CA ARG A 450 -36.10 -6.99 2.96
C ARG A 450 -36.66 -8.40 3.11
N GLN A 451 -36.14 -9.21 4.04
CA GLN A 451 -36.65 -10.54 4.31
C GLN A 451 -38.12 -10.48 4.79
N GLN A 452 -38.43 -9.59 5.74
CA GLN A 452 -39.80 -9.42 6.23
C GLN A 452 -40.77 -8.95 5.14
N ASP A 453 -40.31 -8.15 4.18
CA ASP A 453 -41.12 -7.75 3.03
C ASP A 453 -41.38 -8.94 2.09
N LEU A 454 -40.36 -9.76 1.82
CA LEU A 454 -40.50 -10.98 1.03
C LEU A 454 -41.47 -11.98 1.67
N GLU A 455 -41.41 -12.17 2.98
CA GLU A 455 -42.34 -13.02 3.73
C GLU A 455 -43.79 -12.51 3.59
N ARG A 456 -44.01 -11.19 3.73
CA ARG A 456 -45.32 -10.58 3.49
C ARG A 456 -45.82 -10.80 2.06
N ARG A 457 -44.93 -10.71 1.07
CA ARG A 457 -45.28 -10.97 -0.34
C ARG A 457 -45.62 -12.43 -0.59
N LEU A 458 -44.88 -13.36 0.04
CA LEU A 458 -45.18 -14.80 0.01
C LEU A 458 -46.55 -15.10 0.61
N GLU A 459 -46.85 -14.56 1.80
CA GLU A 459 -48.19 -14.73 2.41
C GLU A 459 -49.31 -14.19 1.52
N SER A 460 -49.08 -13.03 0.87
CA SER A 460 -50.05 -12.47 -0.07
C SER A 460 -50.30 -13.40 -1.25
N LEU A 461 -49.23 -13.95 -1.84
CA LEU A 461 -49.31 -14.91 -2.96
C LEU A 461 -50.00 -16.21 -2.55
N GLU A 462 -49.75 -16.72 -1.34
CA GLU A 462 -50.43 -17.91 -0.83
C GLU A 462 -51.93 -17.68 -0.65
N ARG A 463 -52.33 -16.50 -0.14
CA ARG A 463 -53.74 -16.11 -0.03
C ARG A 463 -54.40 -16.01 -1.40
N GLU A 464 -53.73 -15.41 -2.39
CA GLU A 464 -54.20 -15.37 -3.78
C GLU A 464 -54.35 -16.78 -4.36
N PHE A 465 -53.37 -17.65 -4.15
CA PHE A 465 -53.41 -19.03 -4.65
C PHE A 465 -54.55 -19.84 -4.02
N GLN A 466 -54.80 -19.69 -2.72
CA GLN A 466 -55.95 -20.30 -2.05
C GLN A 466 -57.27 -19.73 -2.55
N GLY A 467 -57.32 -18.42 -2.85
CA GLY A 467 -58.45 -17.77 -3.51
C GLY A 467 -58.75 -18.38 -4.88
N LEU A 468 -57.72 -18.54 -5.73
CA LEU A 468 -57.81 -19.19 -7.04
C LEU A 468 -58.21 -20.66 -6.93
N LYS A 469 -57.69 -21.40 -5.94
CA LYS A 469 -58.07 -22.81 -5.68
C LYS A 469 -59.54 -22.94 -5.28
N LYS A 470 -60.05 -22.01 -4.46
CA LYS A 470 -61.49 -21.93 -4.13
C LYS A 470 -62.33 -21.53 -5.34
N GLN A 471 -61.85 -20.64 -6.21
CA GLN A 471 -62.50 -20.29 -7.46
C GLN A 471 -62.56 -21.49 -8.43
N LYS A 472 -61.48 -22.26 -8.51
CA LYS A 472 -61.36 -23.49 -9.31
C LYS A 472 -62.22 -24.62 -8.75
N SER A 473 -62.40 -24.69 -7.42
CA SER A 473 -63.34 -25.61 -6.77
C SER A 473 -64.81 -25.24 -7.00
N LYS A 474 -65.13 -23.96 -7.22
CA LYS A 474 -66.50 -23.50 -7.57
C LYS A 474 -66.85 -23.68 -9.05
N ARG A 475 -65.86 -23.89 -9.92
CA ARG A 475 -66.08 -24.23 -11.33
C ARG A 475 -65.63 -25.67 -11.56
N GLY A 476 -66.57 -26.61 -11.37
CA GLY A 476 -66.37 -28.02 -11.64
C GLY A 476 -65.71 -28.24 -13.01
N LEU A 477 -64.62 -29.01 -13.01
CA LEU A 477 -63.86 -29.41 -14.19
C LEU A 477 -64.75 -30.16 -15.20
N PRO A 478 -64.33 -30.18 -16.48
CA PRO A 478 -64.33 -31.44 -17.21
C PRO A 478 -62.91 -31.88 -17.59
N VAL A 479 -62.59 -33.09 -17.12
CA VAL A 479 -61.98 -34.23 -17.82
C VAL A 479 -60.65 -34.02 -18.59
N LEU A 480 -59.58 -34.56 -17.99
CA LEU A 480 -58.45 -35.40 -18.48
C LEU A 480 -58.26 -35.60 -20.01
N PRO A 481 -57.02 -35.83 -20.54
CA PRO A 481 -56.07 -36.80 -19.97
C PRO A 481 -54.56 -36.48 -20.07
N ALA A 482 -53.79 -37.23 -19.27
CA ALA A 482 -52.40 -37.58 -19.53
C ALA A 482 -52.36 -39.07 -19.96
N PRO A 483 -51.22 -39.66 -20.39
CA PRO A 483 -49.90 -39.09 -20.70
C PRO A 483 -49.40 -39.51 -22.11
N LEU A 484 -48.26 -39.01 -22.60
CA LEU A 484 -47.30 -39.75 -23.46
C LEU A 484 -46.10 -38.85 -23.88
N TRP A 485 -44.96 -39.16 -23.26
CA TRP A 485 -43.61 -39.35 -23.85
C TRP A 485 -42.85 -38.21 -24.54
N TRP A 486 -41.59 -38.10 -24.10
CA TRP A 486 -40.45 -37.54 -24.80
C TRP A 486 -40.30 -38.06 -26.24
N LYS A 487 -40.17 -37.17 -27.24
CA LYS A 487 -38.94 -36.97 -28.05
C LYS A 487 -39.21 -36.16 -29.33
N ARG A 488 -38.41 -35.10 -29.47
CA ARG A 488 -37.79 -34.56 -30.70
C ARG A 488 -38.68 -34.33 -31.93
N ARG A 489 -38.81 -33.05 -32.31
CA ARG A 489 -38.28 -32.52 -33.59
C ARG A 489 -38.48 -30.99 -33.66
N ASN A 490 -37.36 -30.26 -33.63
CA ASN A 490 -37.20 -29.12 -34.55
C ASN A 490 -37.13 -29.72 -35.96
N PRO A 491 -37.78 -29.12 -36.98
CA PRO A 491 -37.09 -28.02 -37.67
C PRO A 491 -38.00 -26.94 -38.29
N PHE A 492 -37.47 -25.71 -38.29
CA PHE A 492 -37.51 -24.69 -39.35
C PHE A 492 -38.80 -24.42 -40.15
N GLY A 493 -39.25 -23.15 -40.09
CA GLY A 493 -39.57 -22.45 -41.34
C GLY A 493 -40.76 -21.49 -41.35
N ARG A 494 -40.49 -20.22 -41.00
CA ARG A 494 -40.86 -18.99 -41.76
C ARG A 494 -42.34 -18.55 -41.98
N ARG A 495 -42.52 -17.23 -41.73
CA ARG A 495 -43.49 -16.23 -42.31
C ARG A 495 -44.89 -16.22 -41.67
N HIS A 496 -45.55 -15.09 -41.36
CA HIS A 496 -45.72 -13.77 -42.02
C HIS A 496 -45.89 -12.65 -40.95
N ARG A 497 -45.37 -11.41 -41.07
CA ARG A 497 -45.68 -10.25 -41.95
C ARG A 497 -46.99 -9.49 -41.61
N CYS A 498 -46.79 -8.32 -40.96
CA CYS A 498 -47.40 -6.98 -40.98
C CYS A 498 -48.82 -6.71 -41.52
N SER A 499 -49.57 -5.83 -40.84
CA SER A 499 -49.77 -4.38 -41.21
C SER A 499 -50.76 -3.68 -40.23
N ARG A 500 -50.37 -2.57 -39.57
CA ARG A 500 -50.67 -1.11 -39.83
C ARG A 500 -51.88 -0.60 -39.04
N GLU A 501 -52.00 0.63 -38.52
CA GLU A 501 -51.28 1.93 -38.62
C GLU A 501 -51.74 2.89 -37.48
N GLY A 502 -50.96 3.95 -37.15
CA GLY A 502 -51.19 5.00 -36.12
C GLY A 502 -52.21 6.11 -36.52
N PRO A 503 -52.10 7.42 -36.14
CA PRO A 503 -50.96 8.17 -35.56
C PRO A 503 -51.30 9.25 -34.47
N SER A 504 -50.28 9.83 -33.80
CA SER A 504 -49.97 11.29 -33.73
C SER A 504 -49.04 11.69 -32.55
N HIS A 505 -48.02 12.47 -32.91
CA HIS A 505 -46.95 13.18 -32.15
C HIS A 505 -47.50 14.55 -31.61
N PRO A 506 -46.74 15.52 -31.01
CA PRO A 506 -45.27 15.69 -30.94
C PRO A 506 -44.62 16.39 -29.69
N PHE A 507 -43.27 16.46 -29.75
CA PHE A 507 -42.33 17.54 -29.38
C PHE A 507 -41.83 17.79 -27.94
N CYS A 508 -40.49 17.68 -27.84
CA CYS A 508 -39.49 18.49 -27.12
C CYS A 508 -39.93 19.55 -26.10
N ARG A 509 -39.31 19.50 -24.92
CA ARG A 509 -38.20 20.39 -24.53
C ARG A 509 -37.27 19.69 -23.54
#